data_AF-A0A4V1KJ56-F1
#
_entry.id   AF-A0A4V1KJ56-F1
#
_cell.length_a   1.000
_cell.length_b   1.000
_cell.length_c   1.000
_cell.angle_alpha   90.00
_cell.angle_beta   90.00
_cell.angle_gamma   90.00
#
_symmetry.space_group_name_H-M   'P 1'
#
loop_
_entity.id
_entity.type
_entity.pdbx_description
1 polymer ?
#
loop_
_entity_poly.entity_id
_entity_poly.type
_entity_poly.pdbx_seq_one_letter_code
_entity_poly.pdbx_strand_id
1 'polypeptide(L)'
;MRSLHRLVAAAVIMCSTAAVAQQAAPEQPADAAQQKAVDEAYLGRCQTAASKDLCACVVAVADSQLEDPTERQVFFDFMMGDVDKAKTARSLFGPQKNAQFNAKLQKADVMLGERCDRLKPQPKQ
;
A
#
# COMPACT_ATOMS: atom_id res chain seq x y z
N MET A 1 45.26 -23.92 -48.48
CA MET A 1 45.12 -24.02 -47.01
C MET A 1 43.63 -24.25 -46.75
N ARG A 2 43.13 -25.49 -46.76
CA ARG A 2 43.09 -26.47 -45.64
C ARG A 2 42.73 -25.78 -44.32
N SER A 3 41.71 -26.13 -43.55
CA SER A 3 40.56 -27.03 -43.64
C SER A 3 39.72 -26.73 -42.41
N LEU A 4 38.39 -26.76 -42.56
CA LEU A 4 37.44 -26.83 -41.45
C LEU A 4 37.76 -28.01 -40.51
N HIS A 5 37.67 -27.77 -39.20
CA HIS A 5 37.51 -28.79 -38.16
C HIS A 5 36.30 -28.33 -37.32
N ARG A 6 35.10 -28.87 -37.56
CA ARG A 6 34.51 -30.05 -36.89
C ARG A 6 34.66 -30.00 -35.36
N LEU A 7 33.54 -29.94 -34.63
CA LEU A 7 33.02 -31.08 -33.85
C LEU A 7 31.79 -30.68 -33.02
N VAL A 8 30.72 -31.43 -33.24
CA VAL A 8 29.57 -31.58 -32.34
C VAL A 8 30.03 -32.39 -31.13
N ALA A 9 29.65 -32.00 -29.91
CA ALA A 9 29.45 -32.94 -28.81
C ALA A 9 28.57 -32.33 -27.72
N ALA A 10 27.37 -32.88 -27.58
CA ALA A 10 26.59 -32.80 -26.37
C ALA A 10 27.22 -33.70 -25.29
N ALA A 11 27.35 -33.19 -24.07
CA ALA A 11 27.50 -33.96 -22.83
C ALA A 11 27.11 -33.02 -21.68
N VAL A 12 25.87 -33.08 -21.19
CA VAL A 12 25.47 -33.81 -19.98
C VAL A 12 26.21 -33.32 -18.72
N ILE A 13 25.53 -32.44 -17.99
CA ILE A 13 25.24 -32.48 -16.54
C ILE A 13 26.22 -33.32 -15.70
N MET A 14 26.90 -32.70 -14.72
CA MET A 14 26.72 -32.98 -13.29
C MET A 14 27.65 -32.11 -12.43
N CYS A 15 27.00 -31.41 -11.50
CA CYS A 15 27.43 -30.81 -10.23
C CYS A 15 28.92 -30.86 -9.85
N SER A 16 29.45 -29.72 -9.38
CA SER A 16 29.65 -29.51 -7.93
C SER A 16 30.11 -28.10 -7.55
N THR A 17 29.30 -27.49 -6.68
CA THR A 17 29.69 -26.67 -5.52
C THR A 17 30.50 -25.38 -5.74
N ALA A 18 29.76 -24.29 -5.95
CA ALA A 18 30.05 -23.02 -5.29
C ALA A 18 28.72 -22.52 -4.70
N ALA A 19 28.44 -22.91 -3.47
CA ALA A 19 27.30 -22.42 -2.70
C ALA A 19 27.60 -20.97 -2.28
N VAL A 20 27.35 -20.02 -3.18
CA VAL A 20 27.02 -18.65 -2.78
C VAL A 20 25.53 -18.67 -2.52
N ALA A 21 25.16 -18.57 -1.25
CA ALA A 21 23.79 -18.34 -0.85
C ALA A 21 23.33 -17.03 -1.51
N GLN A 22 22.60 -17.13 -2.61
CA GLN A 22 21.61 -16.13 -2.98
C GLN A 22 20.61 -16.14 -1.82
N GLN A 23 20.89 -15.32 -0.80
CA GLN A 23 19.83 -14.83 0.07
C GLN A 23 18.86 -14.13 -0.87
N ALA A 24 17.82 -14.84 -1.28
CA ALA A 24 16.57 -14.23 -1.65
C ALA A 24 16.24 -13.28 -0.50
N ALA A 25 16.43 -11.98 -0.73
CA ALA A 25 15.81 -10.97 0.10
C ALA A 25 14.34 -11.38 0.18
N PRO A 26 13.74 -11.43 1.39
CA PRO A 26 12.36 -11.83 1.50
C PRO A 26 11.55 -10.94 0.57
N GLU A 27 10.82 -11.55 -0.35
CA GLU A 27 9.78 -10.90 -1.14
C GLU A 27 8.74 -10.41 -0.15
N GLN A 28 9.00 -9.26 0.46
CA GLN A 28 7.96 -8.47 1.07
C GLN A 28 7.02 -8.15 -0.11
N PRO A 29 5.76 -8.61 -0.09
CA PRO A 29 4.86 -8.36 -1.21
C PRO A 29 4.87 -6.86 -1.48
N ALA A 30 5.13 -6.46 -2.73
CA ALA A 30 5.36 -5.06 -3.12
C ALA A 30 4.27 -4.12 -2.57
N ASP A 31 3.06 -4.67 -2.37
CA ASP A 31 1.90 -3.99 -1.80
C ASP A 31 2.07 -3.59 -0.32
N ALA A 32 2.75 -4.39 0.51
CA ALA A 32 2.92 -4.10 1.94
C ALA A 32 3.90 -2.94 2.18
N ALA A 33 4.98 -2.87 1.40
CA ALA A 33 5.91 -1.75 1.46
C ALA A 33 5.24 -0.44 0.98
N GLN A 34 4.42 -0.53 -0.07
CA GLN A 34 3.69 0.62 -0.59
C GLN A 34 2.59 1.10 0.35
N GLN A 35 1.84 0.20 0.98
CA GLN A 35 0.87 0.54 2.03
C GLN A 35 1.55 1.30 3.17
N LYS A 36 2.68 0.78 3.67
CA LYS A 36 3.43 1.42 4.75
C LYS A 36 3.91 2.81 4.37
N ALA A 37 4.37 3.00 3.13
CA ALA A 37 4.78 4.32 2.64
C ALA A 37 3.60 5.32 2.60
N VAL A 38 2.41 4.85 2.18
CA VAL A 38 1.18 5.66 2.18
C VAL A 38 0.75 6.02 3.61
N ASP A 39 0.81 5.08 4.55
CA ASP A 39 0.51 5.30 5.96
C ASP A 39 1.48 6.32 6.60
N GLU A 40 2.79 6.16 6.37
CA GLU A 40 3.82 7.07 6.89
C GLU A 40 3.65 8.49 6.34
N ALA A 41 3.35 8.62 5.04
CA ALA A 41 3.06 9.91 4.42
C ALA A 41 1.81 10.59 5.02
N TYR A 42 0.75 9.82 5.27
CA TYR A 42 -0.44 10.32 5.96
C TYR A 42 -0.13 10.74 7.40
N LEU A 43 0.54 9.89 8.18
CA LEU A 43 0.89 10.17 9.58
C LEU A 43 1.73 11.44 9.71
N GLY A 44 2.73 11.62 8.85
CA GLY A 44 3.58 12.81 8.85
C GLY A 44 2.79 14.12 8.66
N ARG A 45 1.73 14.08 7.85
CA ARG A 45 0.85 15.25 7.63
C ARG A 45 -0.22 15.38 8.70
N CYS A 46 -0.91 14.30 9.04
CA CYS A 46 -2.01 14.30 10.00
C CYS A 46 -1.56 14.81 11.38
N GLN A 47 -0.38 14.38 11.84
CA GLN A 47 0.13 14.76 13.17
C GLN A 47 0.50 16.25 13.29
N THR A 48 0.50 17.01 12.18
CA THR A 48 0.65 18.48 12.23
C THR A 48 -0.64 19.20 12.64
N ALA A 49 -1.79 18.54 12.48
CA ALA A 49 -3.12 19.14 12.69
C ALA A 49 -3.98 18.40 13.72
N ALA A 50 -3.62 17.16 14.07
CA ALA A 50 -4.39 16.29 14.95
C ALA A 50 -3.47 15.55 15.94
N SER A 51 -4.07 14.95 16.98
CA SER A 51 -3.33 14.12 17.94
C SER A 51 -2.80 12.85 17.27
N LYS A 52 -1.67 12.34 17.78
CA LYS A 52 -1.06 11.09 17.29
C LYS A 52 -2.03 9.91 17.37
N ASP A 53 -2.80 9.83 18.45
CA ASP A 53 -3.77 8.75 18.67
C ASP A 53 -4.92 8.80 17.66
N LEU A 54 -5.41 10.01 17.32
CA LEU A 54 -6.42 10.15 16.28
C LEU A 54 -5.87 9.72 14.91
N CYS A 55 -4.67 10.17 14.55
CA CYS A 55 -4.03 9.79 13.29
C CYS A 55 -3.78 8.28 13.20
N ALA A 56 -3.29 7.66 14.28
CA ALA A 56 -3.09 6.21 14.36
C ALA A 56 -4.42 5.44 14.27
N CYS A 57 -5.50 5.95 14.88
CA CYS A 57 -6.82 5.36 14.77
C CYS A 57 -7.32 5.33 13.32
N VAL A 58 -7.13 6.43 12.57
CA VAL A 58 -7.51 6.51 11.16
C VAL A 58 -6.73 5.49 10.32
N VAL A 59 -5.42 5.35 10.55
CA VAL A 59 -4.61 4.31 9.88
C VAL A 59 -5.12 2.92 10.20
N ALA A 60 -5.46 2.62 11.46
CA ALA A 60 -5.99 1.31 11.85
C ALA A 60 -7.35 0.99 11.19
N VAL A 61 -8.21 2.01 11.00
CA VAL A 61 -9.47 1.82 10.25
C VAL A 61 -9.17 1.54 8.78
N ALA A 62 -8.29 2.33 8.15
CA ALA A 62 -7.87 2.10 6.78
C ALA A 62 -7.25 0.70 6.60
N ASP A 63 -6.49 0.22 7.58
CA ASP A 63 -5.88 -1.10 7.54
C ASP A 63 -6.90 -2.24 7.43
N SER A 64 -8.01 -2.10 8.14
CA SER A 64 -9.06 -3.11 8.13
C SER A 64 -9.98 -3.09 6.90
N GLN A 65 -10.06 -1.96 6.17
CA GLN A 65 -11.03 -1.79 5.08
C GLN A 65 -10.38 -1.57 3.71
N LEU A 66 -9.14 -1.08 3.66
CA LEU A 66 -8.48 -0.55 2.47
C LEU A 66 -7.10 -1.20 2.28
N GLU A 67 -7.13 -2.46 1.85
CA GLU A 67 -5.94 -3.26 1.51
C GLU A 67 -5.27 -2.79 0.22
N ASP A 68 -5.98 -2.13 -0.70
CA ASP A 68 -5.36 -1.57 -1.91
C ASP A 68 -4.68 -0.22 -1.56
N PRO A 69 -3.36 -0.07 -1.78
CA PRO A 69 -2.64 1.15 -1.40
C PRO A 69 -3.13 2.39 -2.16
N THR A 70 -3.71 2.24 -3.35
CA THR A 70 -4.29 3.36 -4.12
C THR A 70 -5.63 3.80 -3.51
N GLU A 71 -6.49 2.84 -3.15
CA GLU A 71 -7.73 3.12 -2.40
C GLU A 71 -7.42 3.80 -1.06
N ARG A 72 -6.38 3.31 -0.37
CA ARG A 72 -5.92 3.89 0.89
C ARG A 72 -5.40 5.33 0.71
N GLN A 73 -4.61 5.59 -0.34
CA GLN A 73 -4.13 6.93 -0.66
C GLN A 73 -5.29 7.89 -0.94
N VAL A 74 -6.29 7.47 -1.73
CA VAL A 74 -7.49 8.28 -2.03
C VAL A 74 -8.24 8.61 -0.74
N PHE A 75 -8.42 7.62 0.14
CA PHE A 75 -9.06 7.83 1.44
C PHE A 75 -8.31 8.84 2.31
N PHE A 76 -6.99 8.71 2.46
CA PHE A 76 -6.19 9.65 3.25
C PHE A 76 -6.17 11.05 2.66
N ASP A 77 -6.11 11.20 1.33
CA ASP A 77 -6.21 12.51 0.68
C ASP A 77 -7.56 13.19 1.02
N PHE A 78 -8.68 12.45 1.02
CA PHE A 78 -9.97 12.97 1.48
C PHE A 78 -9.93 13.38 2.96
N MET A 79 -9.38 12.53 3.84
CA MET A 79 -9.29 12.81 5.29
C MET A 79 -8.42 14.03 5.61
N MET A 80 -7.42 14.32 4.78
CA MET A 80 -6.56 15.50 4.91
C MET A 80 -7.14 16.75 4.24
N GLY A 81 -8.31 16.66 3.61
CA GLY A 81 -8.95 17.78 2.91
C GLY A 81 -8.44 18.02 1.48
N ASP A 82 -7.58 17.16 0.93
CA ASP A 82 -7.09 17.22 -0.45
C ASP A 82 -8.11 16.64 -1.44
N VAL A 83 -9.34 17.15 -1.38
CA VAL A 83 -10.52 16.59 -2.07
C VAL A 83 -10.31 16.48 -3.59
N ASP A 84 -9.69 17.49 -4.22
CA ASP A 84 -9.48 17.48 -5.68
C ASP A 84 -8.42 16.46 -6.11
N LYS A 85 -7.39 16.26 -5.29
CA LYS A 85 -6.39 15.21 -5.52
C LYS A 85 -7.04 13.83 -5.40
N ALA A 86 -7.85 13.64 -4.35
CA ALA A 86 -8.57 12.39 -4.13
C ALA A 86 -9.57 12.08 -5.26
N LYS A 87 -10.32 13.08 -5.73
CA LYS A 87 -11.24 12.95 -6.88
C LYS A 87 -10.50 12.58 -8.17
N THR A 88 -9.36 13.24 -8.43
CA THR A 88 -8.54 12.96 -9.61
C THR A 88 -8.00 11.54 -9.60
N ALA A 89 -7.45 11.07 -8.47
CA ALA A 89 -6.97 9.70 -8.36
C ALA A 89 -8.11 8.67 -8.46
N ARG A 90 -9.27 8.98 -7.85
CA ARG A 90 -10.46 8.13 -7.90
C ARG A 90 -11.09 8.05 -9.28
N SER A 91 -10.96 9.06 -10.14
CA SER A 91 -11.52 9.03 -11.50
C SER A 91 -10.85 7.95 -12.37
N LEU A 92 -9.65 7.51 -11.98
CA LEU A 92 -8.93 6.39 -12.62
C LEU A 92 -9.52 5.03 -12.23
N PHE A 93 -10.40 4.96 -11.22
CA PHE A 93 -11.07 3.71 -10.86
C PHE A 93 -12.17 3.42 -11.87
N GLY A 94 -12.09 2.25 -12.52
CA GLY A 94 -13.19 1.74 -13.33
C GLY A 94 -14.49 1.55 -12.51
N PRO A 95 -15.66 1.41 -13.16
CA PRO A 95 -16.95 1.36 -12.48
C PRO A 95 -17.05 0.33 -11.35
N GLN A 96 -16.52 -0.88 -11.59
CA GLN A 96 -16.52 -1.96 -10.60
C GLN A 96 -15.67 -1.63 -9.37
N LYS A 97 -14.45 -1.12 -9.56
CA LYS A 97 -13.57 -0.72 -8.45
C LYS A 97 -14.19 0.44 -7.66
N ASN A 98 -14.81 1.40 -8.34
CA ASN A 98 -15.53 2.50 -7.70
C ASN A 98 -16.69 2.00 -6.82
N ALA A 99 -17.46 1.00 -7.27
CA ALA A 99 -18.54 0.41 -6.48
C ALA A 99 -18.01 -0.29 -5.21
N GLN A 100 -16.94 -1.08 -5.35
CA GLN A 100 -16.30 -1.76 -4.21
C GLN A 100 -15.69 -0.77 -3.23
N PHE A 101 -14.98 0.24 -3.74
CA PHE A 101 -14.38 1.30 -2.93
C PHE A 101 -15.44 2.09 -2.15
N ASN A 102 -16.59 2.40 -2.75
CA ASN A 102 -17.70 3.03 -2.04
C ASN A 102 -18.21 2.20 -0.85
N ALA A 103 -18.36 0.89 -1.03
CA ALA A 103 -18.79 0.01 0.05
C ALA A 103 -17.75 -0.04 1.20
N LYS A 104 -16.45 -0.05 0.85
CA LYS A 104 -15.36 0.05 1.83
C LYS A 104 -15.36 1.39 2.56
N LEU A 105 -15.57 2.50 1.85
CA LEU A 105 -15.66 3.84 2.44
C LEU A 105 -16.81 3.95 3.43
N GLN A 106 -17.99 3.41 3.12
CA GLN A 106 -19.12 3.41 4.04
C GLN A 106 -18.81 2.66 5.34
N LYS A 107 -18.13 1.51 5.26
CA LYS A 107 -17.70 0.77 6.45
C LYS A 107 -16.64 1.51 7.24
N ALA A 108 -15.66 2.10 6.54
CA ALA A 108 -14.62 2.91 7.17
C ALA A 108 -15.22 4.11 7.90
N ASP A 109 -16.18 4.81 7.31
CA ASP A 109 -16.87 5.96 7.92
C ASP A 109 -17.57 5.60 9.24
N VAL A 110 -18.33 4.50 9.24
CA VAL A 110 -18.95 3.98 10.47
C VAL A 110 -17.89 3.67 11.52
N MET A 111 -16.80 2.98 11.16
CA MET A 111 -15.72 2.65 12.10
C MET A 111 -14.98 3.87 12.62
N LEU A 112 -14.78 4.91 11.80
CA LEU A 112 -14.21 6.18 12.23
C LEU A 112 -15.10 6.83 13.30
N GLY A 113 -16.40 6.88 13.06
CA GLY A 113 -17.39 7.40 14.01
C GLY A 113 -17.36 6.63 15.34
N GLU A 114 -17.38 5.30 15.28
CA GLU A 114 -17.41 4.46 16.47
C GLU A 114 -16.10 4.49 17.28
N ARG A 115 -14.95 4.54 16.60
CA ARG A 115 -13.64 4.29 17.24
C ARG A 115 -12.81 5.54 17.43
N CYS A 116 -12.85 6.46 16.47
CA CYS A 116 -11.93 7.58 16.38
C CYS A 116 -12.56 8.91 16.81
N ASP A 117 -13.88 9.09 16.74
CA ASP A 117 -14.51 10.37 17.13
C ASP A 117 -14.27 10.78 18.57
N ARG A 118 -14.19 9.81 19.49
CA ARG A 118 -13.82 10.04 20.89
C ARG A 118 -12.42 10.65 21.08
N LEU A 119 -11.56 10.56 20.07
CA LEU A 119 -10.18 11.09 20.07
C LEU A 119 -10.10 12.49 19.45
N LYS A 120 -11.19 12.99 18.85
CA LYS A 120 -11.24 14.34 18.30
C LYS A 120 -11.19 15.38 19.43
N PRO A 121 -10.57 16.55 19.21
CA PRO A 121 -10.61 17.64 20.18
C PRO A 121 -12.05 17.97 20.54
N GLN A 122 -12.39 17.85 21.83
CA GLN A 122 -13.70 18.27 22.31
C GLN A 122 -13.74 19.80 22.39
N PRO A 123 -14.84 20.46 21.98
CA PRO A 123 -15.02 21.87 22.24
C PRO A 123 -14.86 22.12 23.74
N LYS A 124 -13.96 23.03 24.12
CA LYS A 124 -13.87 23.48 25.51
C LYS A 124 -15.19 24.22 25.80
N GLN A 125 -15.97 23.69 26.74
CA GLN A 125 -17.15 24.36 27.28
C GLN A 125 -16.77 25.68 27.96
#